data_AF-A0A520S2C7-F1
#
_entry.id   AF-A0A520S2C7-F1
#
_cell.length_a   1.000
_cell.length_b   1.000
_cell.length_c   1.000
_cell.angle_alpha   90.00
_cell.angle_beta   90.00
_cell.angle_gamma   90.00
#
_symmetry.space_group_name_H-M   'P 1'
#
loop_
_entity.id
_entity.type
_entity.pdbx_description
1 polymer ?
#
loop_
_entity_poly.entity_id
_entity_poly.type
_entity_poly.pdbx_seq_one_letter_code
_entity_poly.pdbx_strand_id
1 'polypeptide(L)' 'MSGEKLKSKSGIFYSKTSSGVIVMFRGEEVFRYKTVEELIEVHIKAINALEEKQEAELEKNYTL' A
#
# COMPACT_ATOMS: atom_id res chain seq x y z
N MET A 1 -19.92 11.56 -27.22
CA MET A 1 -18.67 11.79 -26.48
C MET A 1 -18.61 10.76 -25.37
N SER A 2 -17.79 9.73 -25.55
CA SER A 2 -17.61 8.59 -24.64
C SER A 2 -17.12 9.06 -23.28
N GLY A 3 -18.02 9.05 -22.29
CA GLY A 3 -17.68 9.24 -20.90
C GLY A 3 -16.91 8.03 -20.37
N GLU A 4 -15.64 7.92 -20.71
CA GLU A 4 -14.73 7.13 -19.88
C GLU A 4 -14.73 7.80 -18.50
N LYS A 5 -15.46 7.19 -17.55
CA LYS A 5 -15.13 7.37 -16.13
C LYS A 5 -13.64 7.15 -16.04
N LEU A 6 -12.85 8.21 -15.86
CA LEU A 6 -11.43 8.11 -15.55
C LEU A 6 -11.35 7.12 -14.39
N LYS A 7 -10.91 5.88 -14.68
CA LYS A 7 -10.78 4.85 -13.65
C LYS A 7 -9.84 5.45 -12.62
N SER A 8 -10.36 5.70 -11.43
CA SER A 8 -9.63 6.36 -10.37
C SER A 8 -8.33 5.57 -10.13
N LYS A 9 -7.18 6.20 -10.41
CA LYS A 9 -5.90 5.49 -10.50
C LYS A 9 -5.54 4.91 -9.13
N SER A 10 -5.23 3.62 -9.11
CA SER A 10 -4.65 2.94 -7.96
C SER A 10 -3.37 2.24 -8.42
N GLY A 11 -2.31 2.30 -7.61
CA GLY A 11 -1.03 1.68 -7.92
C GLY A 11 0.16 2.47 -7.40
N ILE A 12 1.36 1.99 -7.73
CA ILE A 12 2.63 2.61 -7.36
C ILE A 12 3.24 3.23 -8.62
N PHE A 13 3.67 4.48 -8.53
CA PHE A 13 4.15 5.26 -9.66
C PHE A 13 5.46 5.98 -9.30
N TYR A 14 6.39 6.07 -10.25
CA TYR A 14 7.56 6.92 -10.08
C TYR A 14 7.17 8.40 -10.12
N SER A 15 7.75 9.18 -9.20
CA SER A 15 7.64 10.63 -9.21
C SER A 15 8.38 11.20 -10.43
N LYS A 16 7.78 12.20 -11.11
CA LYS A 16 8.41 12.85 -12.26
C LYS A 16 9.48 13.88 -11.87
N THR A 17 9.44 14.37 -10.64
CA THR A 17 10.26 15.49 -10.15
C THR A 17 11.32 15.06 -9.14
N SER A 18 11.27 13.81 -8.65
CA SER A 18 12.20 13.26 -7.68
C SER A 18 12.37 11.76 -7.90
N SER A 19 13.44 11.15 -7.39
CA SER A 19 13.68 9.70 -7.40
C SER A 19 12.71 8.89 -6.52
N GLY A 20 11.64 9.51 -6.02
CA GLY A 20 10.69 8.90 -5.12
C GLY A 20 9.57 8.13 -5.82
N VAL A 21 8.81 7.39 -5.03
CA VAL A 21 7.67 6.58 -5.46
C VAL A 21 6.40 7.07 -4.78
N ILE A 22 5.30 7.12 -5.52
CA ILE A 22 3.99 7.62 -5.09
C ILE A 22 3.01 6.45 -5.11
N VAL A 23 2.32 6.24 -3.99
CA VAL A 23 1.22 5.29 -3.88
C VAL A 23 -0.08 6.05 -4.08
N MET A 24 -0.83 5.65 -5.09
CA MET A 24 -2.15 6.17 -5.40
C MET A 24 -3.21 5.15 -5.02
N PHE A 25 -4.32 5.62 -4.46
CA PHE A 25 -5.51 4.81 -4.24
C PHE A 25 -6.76 5.61 -4.63
N ARG A 26 -7.56 5.07 -5.54
CA ARG A 26 -8.80 5.68 -6.01
C ARG A 26 -8.62 7.15 -6.45
N GLY A 27 -7.50 7.45 -7.10
CA GLY A 27 -7.21 8.78 -7.62
C GLY A 27 -6.59 9.74 -6.61
N GLU A 28 -6.40 9.33 -5.36
CA GLU A 28 -5.75 10.13 -4.32
C GLU A 28 -4.34 9.62 -4.04
N GLU A 29 -3.40 10.54 -3.81
CA GLU A 29 -2.07 10.22 -3.28
C GLU A 29 -2.23 9.88 -1.80
N VAL A 30 -2.02 8.62 -1.46
CA VAL A 30 -2.12 8.15 -0.06
C VAL A 30 -0.78 8.16 0.64
N PHE A 31 0.32 8.00 -0.12
CA PHE A 31 1.66 8.03 0.44
C PHE A 31 2.72 8.32 -0.60
N ARG A 32 3.85 8.86 -0.14
CA ARG A 32 5.03 9.10 -0.96
C ARG A 32 6.28 8.66 -0.21
N TYR A 33 7.12 7.89 -0.88
CA TYR A 33 8.40 7.41 -0.40
C TYR A 33 9.53 8.11 -1.16
N LYS A 34 10.64 8.37 -0.47
CA LYS A 34 11.81 9.01 -1.08
C LYS A 34 12.58 8.07 -2.00
N THR A 35 12.55 6.78 -1.71
CA THR A 35 13.17 5.73 -2.52
C THR A 35 12.29 4.48 -2.59
N VAL A 36 12.64 3.56 -3.49
CA VAL A 36 11.97 2.26 -3.61
C VAL A 36 12.28 1.36 -2.42
N GLU A 37 13.48 1.46 -1.84
CA GLU A 37 13.89 0.69 -0.66
C GLU A 37 13.03 1.05 0.56
N GLU A 38 12.73 2.34 0.76
CA GLU A 38 11.85 2.80 1.84
C GLU A 38 10.42 2.25 1.68
N LEU A 39 9.90 2.22 0.45
CA LEU A 39 8.61 1.59 0.13
C LEU A 39 8.63 0.11 0.53
N ILE A 40 9.65 -0.64 0.10
CA ILE A 40 9.78 -2.08 0.36
C ILE A 40 9.86 -2.36 1.86
N GLU A 41 10.74 -1.66 2.58
CA GLU A 41 10.96 -1.88 4.01
C GLU A 41 9.67 -1.68 4.83
N VAL A 42 8.95 -0.59 4.56
CA VAL A 42 7.69 -0.28 5.26
C VAL A 42 6.63 -1.33 4.97
N HIS A 43 6.51 -1.79 3.72
CA HIS A 43 5.48 -2.77 3.35
C HIS A 43 5.77 -4.16 3.89
N ILE A 44 7.04 -4.59 3.94
CA ILE A 44 7.42 -5.86 4.58
C ILE A 44 7.07 -5.82 6.07
N LYS A 45 7.44 -4.76 6.78
CA LYS A 45 7.10 -4.60 8.20
C LYS A 45 5.59 -4.62 8.43
N ALA A 46 4.83 -3.97 7.55
CA ALA A 46 3.38 -3.96 7.63
C ALA A 46 2.76 -5.35 7.42
N ILE A 47 3.26 -6.13 6.44
CA ILE A 47 2.79 -7.50 6.19
C ILE A 47 3.07 -8.40 7.40
N ASN A 48 4.30 -8.39 7.92
CA ASN A 48 4.66 -9.20 9.09
C ASN A 48 3.78 -8.86 10.31
N ALA A 49 3.55 -7.57 10.56
CA ALA A 49 2.69 -7.14 11.66
C ALA A 49 1.21 -7.51 11.46
N LEU A 50 0.74 -7.68 10.21
CA LEU A 50 -0.60 -8.18 9.91
C LEU A 50 -0.68 -9.69 10.11
N GLU A 51 0.35 -10.44 9.75
CA GLU A 51 0.45 -11.88 9.96
C GLU A 51 0.45 -12.22 11.46
N GLU A 52 1.27 -11.54 12.27
CA GLU A 52 1.29 -11.69 13.72
C GLU A 52 -0.08 -11.42 14.35
N LYS A 53 -0.80 -10.40 13.87
CA LYS A 53 -2.16 -10.09 14.35
C LYS A 53 -3.16 -11.15 13.94
N GLN A 54 -3.07 -11.67 12.71
CA GLN A 54 -3.93 -12.76 12.26
C GLN A 54 -3.70 -14.03 13.08
N GLU A 55 -2.46 -14.37 13.38
CA GLU A 55 -2.13 -15.53 14.21
C GLU A 55 -2.68 -15.37 15.63
N ALA A 56 -2.50 -14.20 16.26
CA ALA A 56 -3.07 -13.91 17.57
C ALA A 56 -4.61 -13.94 17.58
N GLU A 57 -5.27 -13.46 16.51
CA GLU A 57 -6.73 -13.56 16.36
C GLU A 57 -7.20 -15.01 16.17
N LEU A 58 -6.46 -15.83 15.43
CA LEU A 58 -6.75 -17.25 15.27
C LEU A 58 -6.60 -18.00 16.60
N GLU A 59 -5.51 -17.79 17.35
CA GLU A 59 -5.32 -18.38 18.66
C GLU A 59 -6.48 -18.03 19.60
N LYS A 60 -6.91 -16.76 19.62
CA LYS A 60 -8.04 -16.31 20.44
C LYS A 60 -9.36 -17.01 20.08
N ASN A 61 -9.57 -17.31 18.80
CA ASN A 61 -10.84 -17.88 18.32
C ASN A 61 -10.87 -19.41 18.35
N TYR A 62 -9.71 -20.08 18.31
CA TYR A 62 -9.61 -21.54 18.26
C TYR A 62 -9.13 -22.19 19.56
N THR A 63 -8.69 -21.40 20.56
CA THR A 63 -8.44 -21.91 21.91
C THR A 63 -9.72 -21.78 22.75
N LEU A 64 -10.61 -22.78 22.64
CA LEU A 64 -11.71 -23.10 23.55
C LEU A 64 -11.27 -24.22 24.50
#